data_AF-A0A3C0T7B6-F1
#
_entry.id   AF-A0A3C0T7B6-F1
#
_cell.length_a   1.000
_cell.length_b   1.000
_cell.length_c   1.000
_cell.angle_alpha   90.00
_cell.angle_beta   90.00
_cell.angle_gamma   90.00
#
_symmetry.space_group_name_H-M   'P 1'
#
loop_
_entity.id
_entity.type
_entity.pdbx_description
1 polymer ?
#
loop_
_entity_poly.entity_id
_entity_poly.type
_entity_poly.pdbx_seq_one_letter_code
_entity_poly.pdbx_strand_id
1 'polypeptide(L)'
;MTHDQSFTNQKFKVVGTRVNRPDGVDKVTGRAKYGADATAPGQLVGLFLRSPHAHARIKKIDTSKAEKLKGVKAVITSADLPDHTNGALLDKLTNCMA
;
A
#
# COMPACT_ATOMS: atom_id res chain seq x y z
N MET A 1 -24.96 7.43 -32.49
CA MET A 1 -24.52 8.40 -31.47
C MET A 1 -23.90 9.58 -32.20
N THR A 2 -24.67 10.64 -32.38
CA THR A 2 -24.26 11.84 -33.12
C THR A 2 -23.31 12.64 -32.25
N HIS A 3 -22.15 13.04 -32.78
CA HIS A 3 -21.19 13.87 -32.08
C HIS A 3 -21.85 15.22 -31.76
N ASP A 4 -22.07 15.53 -30.47
CA ASP A 4 -22.56 16.85 -30.06
C ASP A 4 -21.42 17.87 -30.24
N GLN A 5 -21.67 18.90 -31.05
CA GLN A 5 -20.72 19.96 -31.39
C GLN A 5 -20.99 21.28 -30.67
N SER A 6 -21.90 21.29 -29.69
CA SER A 6 -22.28 22.49 -28.93
C SER A 6 -21.09 23.24 -28.30
N PHE A 7 -19.97 22.55 -28.03
CA PHE A 7 -18.78 23.10 -27.37
C PHE A 7 -17.64 23.53 -28.31
N THR A 8 -17.76 23.35 -29.63
CA THR A 8 -16.62 23.39 -30.57
C THR A 8 -15.92 24.75 -30.68
N ASN A 9 -16.56 25.84 -30.24
CA ASN A 9 -15.99 27.20 -30.21
C ASN A 9 -16.20 27.93 -28.86
N GLN A 10 -16.50 27.19 -27.79
CA GLN A 10 -16.71 27.81 -26.48
C GLN A 10 -15.37 28.16 -25.82
N LYS A 11 -15.15 29.44 -25.53
CA LYS A 11 -14.01 29.88 -24.72
C LYS A 11 -14.30 29.60 -23.25
N PHE A 12 -13.61 28.61 -22.70
CA PHE A 12 -13.70 28.28 -21.27
C PHE A 12 -12.72 29.12 -20.47
N LYS A 13 -13.11 29.49 -19.24
CA LYS A 13 -12.26 30.25 -18.32
C LYS A 13 -11.01 29.48 -17.88
N VAL A 14 -11.10 28.14 -17.81
CA VAL A 14 -10.07 27.27 -17.24
C VAL A 14 -9.59 26.22 -18.25
N VAL A 15 -10.51 25.59 -18.98
CA VAL A 15 -10.19 24.55 -19.97
C VAL A 15 -9.37 25.16 -21.11
N GLY A 16 -8.21 24.57 -21.41
CA GLY A 16 -7.27 25.06 -22.42
C GLY A 16 -6.31 26.15 -21.94
N THR A 17 -6.37 26.57 -20.67
CA THR A 17 -5.46 27.58 -20.10
C THR A 17 -4.35 26.95 -19.25
N ARG A 18 -3.22 27.66 -19.07
CA ARG A 18 -2.14 27.26 -18.16
C ARG A 18 -2.49 27.70 -16.73
N VAL A 19 -3.17 26.85 -15.98
CA VAL A 19 -3.48 27.10 -14.56
C VAL A 19 -2.36 26.61 -13.65
N ASN A 20 -2.15 27.32 -12.54
CA ASN A 20 -1.29 26.85 -11.47
C ASN A 20 -1.91 25.63 -10.81
N ARG A 21 -1.12 24.56 -10.69
CA ARG A 21 -1.58 23.32 -10.05
C ARG A 21 -1.73 23.56 -8.54
N PRO A 22 -2.89 23.31 -7.92
CA PRO A 22 -3.13 23.60 -6.50
C PRO A 22 -2.13 22.94 -5.55
N ASP A 23 -1.71 21.71 -5.84
CA ASP A 23 -0.72 20.92 -5.10
C ASP A 23 0.72 21.14 -5.58
N GLY A 24 0.94 22.01 -6.57
CA GLY A 24 2.24 22.23 -7.21
C GLY A 24 3.27 22.78 -6.22
N VAL A 25 2.90 23.84 -5.49
CA VAL A 25 3.80 24.52 -4.55
C VAL A 25 4.23 23.59 -3.43
N ASP A 26 3.31 22.84 -2.82
CA ASP A 26 3.65 21.97 -1.70
C ASP A 26 4.54 20.80 -2.11
N LYS A 27 4.39 20.30 -3.34
CA LYS A 27 5.25 19.25 -3.88
C LYS A 27 6.66 19.73 -4.19
N VAL A 28 6.83 20.93 -4.76
CA VAL A 28 8.17 21.46 -5.10
C VAL A 28 8.90 22.03 -3.88
N THR A 29 8.18 22.36 -2.80
CA THR A 29 8.76 22.88 -1.55
C THR A 29 8.98 21.82 -0.48
N GLY A 30 8.58 20.56 -0.73
CA GLY A 30 8.69 19.48 0.26
C GLY A 30 7.69 19.58 1.42
N ARG A 31 6.67 20.44 1.31
CA ARG A 31 5.59 20.56 2.33
C ARG A 31 4.51 19.51 2.18
N ALA A 32 4.39 18.91 1.00
CA ALA A 32 3.48 17.80 0.76
C ALA A 32 3.89 16.59 1.61
N LYS A 33 2.99 16.11 2.46
CA LYS A 33 3.20 14.90 3.27
C LYS A 33 2.69 13.67 2.52
N TYR A 34 3.52 12.66 2.41
CA TYR A 34 3.19 11.35 1.88
C TYR A 34 3.09 10.32 3.01
N GLY A 35 2.58 9.13 2.71
CA GLY A 35 2.35 8.09 3.71
C GLY A 35 3.60 7.69 4.51
N ALA A 36 4.79 7.79 3.91
CA ALA A 36 6.07 7.52 4.57
C ALA A 36 6.55 8.65 5.50
N ASP A 37 6.00 9.86 5.37
CA ASP A 37 6.38 11.02 6.18
C ASP A 37 5.58 11.11 7.49
N ALA A 38 4.56 10.27 7.63
CA ALA A 38 3.74 10.21 8.83
C ALA A 38 4.49 9.48 9.95
N THR A 39 4.54 10.12 11.13
CA THR A 39 5.05 9.51 12.35
C THR A 39 4.06 9.71 13.51
N ALA A 40 3.95 8.72 14.39
CA ALA A 40 3.13 8.78 15.59
C ALA A 40 3.90 8.29 16.83
N PRO A 41 3.63 8.81 18.04
CA PRO A 41 4.20 8.29 19.26
C PRO A 41 3.90 6.79 19.43
N GLY A 42 4.94 5.98 19.66
CA GLY A 42 4.80 4.53 19.81
C GLY A 42 4.63 3.73 18.51
N GLN A 43 4.81 4.36 17.34
CA GLN A 43 4.76 3.66 16.05
C GLN A 43 5.79 2.53 15.97
N LEU A 44 5.33 1.35 15.54
CA LEU A 44 6.17 0.20 15.24
C LEU A 44 6.57 0.19 13.76
N VAL A 45 7.71 -0.41 13.47
CA VAL A 45 8.18 -0.65 12.09
C VAL A 45 7.98 -2.12 11.76
N GLY A 46 7.26 -2.41 10.68
CA GLY A 46 7.06 -3.76 10.15
C GLY A 46 8.09 -4.08 9.08
N LEU A 47 8.55 -5.33 9.06
CA LEU A 47 9.33 -5.91 7.97
C LEU A 47 8.60 -7.15 7.47
N PHE A 48 8.63 -7.35 6.15
CA PHE A 48 8.04 -8.53 5.51
C PHE A 48 9.14 -9.49 5.10
N LEU A 49 9.07 -10.72 5.58
CA LEU A 49 9.79 -11.82 4.96
C LEU A 49 9.07 -12.12 3.63
N ARG A 50 9.79 -12.65 2.63
CA ARG A 50 9.20 -13.00 1.34
C ARG A 50 9.77 -14.33 0.89
N SER A 51 8.96 -15.08 0.16
CA SER A 51 9.40 -16.35 -0.44
C SER A 51 10.60 -16.12 -1.38
N PRO A 52 11.69 -16.89 -1.23
CA PRO A 52 12.78 -16.90 -2.20
C PRO A 52 12.46 -17.72 -3.45
N HIS A 53 11.33 -18.44 -3.45
CA HIS A 53 10.90 -19.32 -4.54
C HIS A 53 9.70 -18.72 -5.26
N ALA A 54 9.70 -18.79 -6.60
CA ALA A 54 8.57 -18.35 -7.43
C ALA A 54 7.30 -19.18 -7.17
N HIS A 55 7.44 -20.49 -6.88
CA HIS A 55 6.33 -21.37 -6.53
C HIS A 55 6.79 -22.47 -5.58
N ALA A 56 6.22 -22.53 -4.38
CA ALA A 56 6.52 -23.54 -3.38
C ALA A 56 5.38 -23.67 -2.37
N ARG A 57 5.27 -24.83 -1.72
CA ARG A 57 4.39 -25.03 -0.56
C ARG A 57 5.17 -24.76 0.72
N ILE A 58 4.63 -23.88 1.57
CA ILE A 58 5.19 -23.64 2.91
C ILE A 58 4.94 -24.89 3.76
N LYS A 59 6.02 -25.58 4.15
CA LYS A 59 5.92 -26.75 5.05
C LYS A 59 5.94 -26.34 6.52
N LYS A 60 6.74 -25.33 6.86
CA LYS A 60 6.94 -24.84 8.23
C LYS A 60 7.50 -23.42 8.20
N ILE A 61 7.06 -22.60 9.16
CA ILE A 61 7.67 -21.31 9.52
C ILE A 61 8.12 -21.45 10.98
N ASP A 62 9.37 -21.08 11.28
CA ASP A 62 9.90 -21.07 12.65
C ASP A 62 10.22 -19.64 13.07
N THR A 63 9.36 -19.08 13.93
CA THR A 63 9.44 -17.70 14.42
C THR A 63 10.27 -17.55 15.70
N SER A 64 10.68 -18.68 16.32
CA SER A 64 11.24 -18.72 17.68
C SER A 64 12.50 -17.88 17.86
N LYS A 65 13.32 -17.74 16.81
CA LYS A 65 14.52 -16.89 16.83
C LYS A 65 14.15 -15.40 16.77
N ALA A 66 13.21 -15.04 15.90
CA ALA A 66 12.79 -13.66 15.70
C ALA A 66 12.10 -13.11 16.95
N GLU A 67 11.22 -13.89 17.58
CA GLU A 67 10.51 -13.52 18.81
C GLU A 67 11.45 -13.24 20.00
N LYS A 68 12.63 -13.88 20.04
CA LYS A 68 13.63 -13.69 21.10
C LYS A 68 14.50 -12.45 20.91
N LEU A 69 14.46 -11.81 19.74
CA LEU A 69 15.27 -10.63 19.48
C LEU A 69 14.75 -9.42 20.26
N LYS A 70 15.67 -8.73 20.94
CA LYS A 70 15.34 -7.49 21.64
C LYS A 70 14.83 -6.45 20.63
N GLY A 71 13.64 -5.90 20.89
CA GLY A 71 13.00 -4.89 20.04
C GLY A 71 11.93 -5.46 19.09
N VAL A 72 11.84 -6.78 18.93
CA VAL A 72 10.71 -7.40 18.23
C VAL A 72 9.49 -7.38 19.14
N LYS A 73 8.41 -6.74 18.68
CA LYS A 73 7.15 -6.65 19.44
C LYS A 73 6.21 -7.81 19.12
N ALA A 74 6.20 -8.27 17.88
CA ALA A 74 5.37 -9.37 17.40
C ALA A 74 5.98 -9.96 16.12
N VAL A 75 5.70 -11.24 15.86
CA VAL A 75 5.89 -11.90 14.56
C VAL A 75 4.50 -12.39 14.15
N ILE A 76 4.05 -11.98 12.97
CA ILE A 76 2.68 -12.26 12.48
C ILE A 76 2.81 -13.19 11.29
N THR A 77 2.04 -14.27 11.31
CA THR A 77 1.96 -15.26 10.23
C THR A 77 0.51 -15.40 9.75
N SER A 78 0.28 -16.26 8.75
CA SER A 78 -1.08 -16.59 8.32
C SER A 78 -1.94 -17.21 9.42
N ALA A 79 -1.34 -17.80 10.46
CA ALA A 79 -2.08 -18.39 11.58
C ALA A 79 -2.77 -17.34 12.47
N ASP A 80 -2.29 -16.11 12.46
CA ASP A 80 -2.83 -15.00 13.26
C ASP A 80 -3.97 -14.25 12.57
N LEU A 81 -4.23 -14.57 11.30
CA LEU A 81 -5.21 -13.89 10.45
C LEU A 81 -6.46 -14.78 10.28
N PRO A 82 -7.64 -14.34 10.76
CA PRO A 82 -8.87 -15.10 10.56
C PRO A 82 -9.25 -15.17 9.09
N ASP A 83 -9.61 -16.38 8.63
CA ASP A 83 -10.16 -16.56 7.29
C ASP A 83 -11.64 -16.17 7.27
N HIS A 84 -11.93 -15.00 6.69
CA HIS A 84 -13.29 -14.50 6.46
C HIS A 84 -13.85 -14.90 5.09
N THR A 85 -13.16 -15.78 4.36
CA THR A 85 -13.43 -16.07 2.94
C THR A 85 -13.83 -17.53 2.69
N ASN A 86 -14.01 -18.31 3.76
CA ASN A 86 -14.34 -19.74 3.71
C ASN A 86 -13.40 -20.52 2.77
N GLY A 87 -12.10 -20.22 2.81
CA GLY A 87 -11.06 -20.90 2.04
C GLY A 87 -10.83 -20.36 0.63
N ALA A 88 -11.65 -19.43 0.12
CA ALA A 88 -11.53 -18.95 -1.27
C ALA A 88 -10.25 -18.12 -1.52
N LEU A 89 -9.68 -17.49 -0.49
CA LEU A 89 -8.49 -16.63 -0.60
C LEU A 89 -7.31 -17.10 0.25
N LEU A 90 -7.30 -18.38 0.64
CA LEU A 90 -6.30 -18.95 1.55
C LEU A 90 -4.88 -18.85 0.96
N ASP A 91 -4.73 -18.98 -0.35
CA ASP A 91 -3.44 -18.79 -1.05
C ASP A 91 -2.92 -17.35 -0.98
N LYS A 92 -3.81 -16.35 -0.96
CA LYS A 92 -3.42 -14.93 -0.83
C LYS A 92 -3.04 -14.59 0.60
N LEU A 93 -3.78 -15.12 1.58
CA LEU A 93 -3.45 -15.00 3.01
C LEU A 93 -2.08 -15.62 3.32
N THR A 94 -1.76 -16.73 2.65
CA THR A 94 -0.49 -17.44 2.84
C THR A 94 0.70 -16.77 2.14
N ASN A 95 0.50 -16.09 1.01
CA ASN A 95 1.58 -15.48 0.23
C ASN A 95 1.91 -14.04 0.66
N CYS A 96 0.93 -13.27 1.14
CA CYS A 96 1.14 -11.88 1.54
C CYS A 96 1.88 -11.70 2.88
N MET A 97 1.95 -12.74 3.73
CA MET A 97 2.40 -12.63 5.13
C MET A 97 3.32 -13.79 5.58
N ALA A 98 3.98 -14.48 4.64
CA ALA A 98 5.03 -15.46 4.96
C ALA A 98 6.35 -14.79 5.35
#